data_AF-A0A553SRS4-F1
#
_entry.id   AF-A0A553SRS4-F1
#
_cell.length_a   1.000
_cell.length_b   1.000
_cell.length_c   1.000
_cell.angle_alpha   90.00
_cell.angle_beta   90.00
_cell.angle_gamma   90.00
#
_symmetry.space_group_name_H-M   'P 1'
#
loop_
_entity.id
_entity.type
_entity.pdbx_description
1 polymer ?
#
loop_
_entity_poly.entity_id
_entity_poly.type
_entity_poly.pdbx_seq_one_letter_code
_entity_poly.pdbx_strand_id
1 'polypeptide(L)' 'MEKTITFSFSSTKFEGTEASETFNFRELGIDENLDDEALKVEIDRTFKDWVWDKLNISYSIVINEDKRR' A
#
# COMPACT_ATOMS: atom_id res chain seq x y z
N MET A 1 22.71 9.38 -5.58
CA MET A 1 21.49 8.75 -6.12
C MET A 1 20.45 8.86 -5.04
N GLU A 2 19.25 9.32 -5.35
CA GLU A 2 18.18 9.45 -4.36
C GLU A 2 17.71 8.04 -3.98
N LYS A 3 17.48 7.78 -2.68
CA LYS A 3 16.99 6.49 -2.21
C LYS A 3 15.50 6.39 -2.51
N THR A 4 15.09 5.28 -3.13
CA THR A 4 13.69 4.99 -3.47
C THR A 4 13.24 3.71 -2.79
N ILE A 5 11.94 3.63 -2.47
CA ILE A 5 11.30 2.45 -1.91
C ILE A 5 10.01 2.17 -2.66
N THR A 6 9.69 0.89 -2.82
CA THR A 6 8.43 0.45 -3.43
C THR A 6 7.61 -0.27 -2.38
N PHE A 7 6.38 0.19 -2.18
CA PHE A 7 5.37 -0.49 -1.38
C PHE A 7 4.42 -1.22 -2.29
N SER A 8 4.16 -2.49 -1.97
CA SER A 8 3.24 -3.30 -2.74
C SER A 8 2.54 -4.34 -1.89
N PHE A 9 1.27 -4.62 -2.19
CA PHE A 9 0.55 -5.77 -1.66
C PHE A 9 -0.26 -6.45 -2.77
N SER A 10 -0.53 -7.73 -2.58
CA SER A 10 -1.48 -8.47 -3.39
C SER A 10 -2.28 -9.45 -2.53
N SER A 11 -3.56 -9.60 -2.85
CA SER A 11 -4.44 -10.58 -2.22
C SER A 11 -4.36 -11.90 -2.96
N THR A 12 -4.21 -13.00 -2.22
CA THR A 12 -4.31 -14.34 -2.79
C THR A 12 -5.77 -14.83 -2.90
N LYS A 13 -6.72 -14.10 -2.31
CA LYS A 13 -8.12 -14.52 -2.19
C LYS A 13 -9.07 -13.81 -3.15
N PHE A 14 -8.75 -12.57 -3.51
CA PHE A 14 -9.62 -11.72 -4.31
C PHE A 14 -8.84 -11.19 -5.50
N GLU A 15 -9.27 -11.56 -6.70
CA GLU A 15 -8.67 -11.12 -7.95
C GLU A 15 -8.76 -9.58 -8.08
N GLY A 16 -7.70 -8.97 -8.61
CA GLY A 16 -7.62 -7.51 -8.79
C GLY A 16 -7.40 -6.70 -7.50
N THR A 17 -7.26 -7.36 -6.34
CA THR A 17 -6.93 -6.67 -5.08
C THR A 17 -5.41 -6.62 -4.89
N GLU A 18 -4.77 -5.67 -5.57
CA GLU A 18 -3.34 -5.40 -5.48
C GLU A 18 -3.07 -3.89 -5.61
N ALA A 19 -1.95 -3.43 -5.06
CA ALA A 19 -1.44 -2.09 -5.28
C ALA A 19 0.08 -2.11 -5.24
N SER A 20 0.72 -1.23 -6.02
CA SER A 20 2.16 -1.03 -6.03
C SER A 20 2.46 0.44 -6.31
N GLU A 21 3.23 1.08 -5.42
CA GLU A 21 3.62 2.48 -5.55
C GLU A 21 5.09 2.65 -5.13
N THR A 22 5.82 3.45 -5.91
CA THR A 22 7.23 3.77 -5.65
C THR A 22 7.34 5.20 -5.20
N PHE A 23 8.07 5.40 -4.11
CA PHE A 23 8.30 6.70 -3.49
C PHE A 23 9.80 6.95 -3.36
N ASN A 24 10.17 8.22 -3.37
CA ASN A 24 11.47 8.63 -2.87
C ASN A 24 11.42 8.86 -1.34
N PHE A 25 12.56 8.77 -0.67
CA PHE A 25 12.61 8.95 0.80
C PHE A 25 12.12 10.34 1.23
N ARG A 26 12.34 11.37 0.39
CA ARG A 26 11.91 12.75 0.67
C ARG A 26 10.40 12.94 0.65
N GLU A 27 9.70 12.25 -0.26
CA GLU A 27 8.24 12.23 -0.38
C GLU A 27 7.59 11.60 0.85
N LEU A 28 8.25 10.60 1.42
CA LEU A 28 7.82 9.96 2.66
C LEU A 28 8.29 10.70 3.93
N GLY A 29 9.11 11.75 3.79
CA GLY A 29 9.67 12.49 4.92
C GLY A 29 10.70 11.69 5.74
N ILE A 30 11.27 10.62 5.17
CA ILE A 30 12.23 9.75 5.84
C ILE A 30 13.62 10.38 5.80
N ASP A 31 14.25 10.53 6.97
CA ASP A 31 15.63 11.01 7.06
C ASP A 31 16.61 9.93 6.55
N GLU A 32 17.38 10.28 5.52
CA GLU A 32 18.35 9.38 4.88
C GLU A 32 19.54 9.03 5.79
N ASN A 33 19.72 9.76 6.90
CA ASN A 33 20.79 9.58 7.89
C ASN A 33 20.40 8.67 9.07
N LEU A 34 19.17 8.14 9.09
CA LEU A 34 18.77 7.14 10.09
C LEU A 34 19.68 5.90 9.99
N ASP A 35 19.98 5.31 11.13
CA ASP A 35 20.61 4.00 11.17
C ASP A 35 19.64 2.92 10.64
N ASP A 36 20.19 1.76 10.30
CA ASP A 36 19.43 0.69 9.64
C ASP A 36 18.25 0.17 10.48
N GLU A 37 18.35 0.18 11.81
CA GLU A 37 17.28 -0.28 12.71
C GLU A 37 16.15 0.77 12.75
N ALA A 38 16.50 2.03 12.95
CA ALA A 38 15.54 3.13 12.95
C ALA A 38 14.83 3.27 11.59
N LEU A 39 15.58 3.13 10.49
CA LEU A 39 15.04 3.17 9.13
C LEU A 39 14.02 2.06 8.90
N LYS A 40 14.29 0.85 9.38
CA LYS A 40 13.37 -0.28 9.25
C LYS A 40 12.07 -0.06 10.02
N VAL A 41 12.15 0.50 11.23
CA VAL A 41 10.96 0.84 12.03
C VAL A 41 10.13 1.92 11.36
N GLU A 42 10.76 2.96 10.83
CA GLU A 42 10.07 4.04 10.15
C GLU A 42 9.36 3.53 8.89
N ILE A 43 10.06 2.78 8.03
CA ILE A 43 9.50 2.17 6.82
C ILE A 43 8.31 1.25 7.15
N ASP A 44 8.42 0.42 8.21
CA ASP A 44 7.33 -0.49 8.62
C ASP A 44 6.08 0.28 9.07
N ARG A 45 6.25 1.42 9.76
CA ARG A 45 5.14 2.30 10.12
C ARG A 45 4.51 2.95 8.90
N THR A 46 5.32 3.56 8.04
CA THR A 46 4.85 4.21 6.80
C THR A 46 4.12 3.22 5.90
N PHE A 47 4.64 1.99 5.76
CA PHE A 47 4.00 0.94 4.98
C PHE A 47 2.64 0.55 5.55
N LYS A 48 2.52 0.39 6.88
CA LYS A 48 1.23 0.07 7.52
C LYS A 48 0.20 1.15 7.27
N ASP A 49 0.57 2.42 7.44
CA ASP A 49 -0.34 3.55 7.20
C ASP A 49 -0.78 3.60 5.73
N TRP A 50 0.15 3.39 4.79
CA TRP A 50 -0.15 3.30 3.37
C TRP A 50 -1.12 2.14 3.04
N VAL A 51 -0.90 0.95 3.62
CA VAL A 51 -1.81 -0.19 3.44
C VAL A 51 -3.20 0.14 4.01
N TRP A 52 -3.27 0.73 5.20
CA TRP A 52 -4.55 1.10 5.81
C TRP A 52 -5.31 2.13 4.99
N ASP A 53 -4.63 3.12 4.41
CA ASP A 53 -5.25 4.10 3.53
C ASP A 53 -5.81 3.44 2.25
N LYS A 54 -5.03 2.56 1.61
CA LYS A 54 -5.49 1.78 0.44
C LYS A 54 -6.67 0.86 0.76
N LEU A 55 -6.70 0.28 1.95
CA LEU A 55 -7.76 -0.60 2.42
C LEU A 55 -8.91 0.16 3.11
N ASN A 56 -8.85 1.49 3.23
CA ASN A 56 -9.95 2.31 3.69
C ASN A 56 -10.98 2.49 2.56
N ILE A 57 -11.58 1.38 2.15
CA ILE A 57 -12.48 1.31 1.00
C ILE A 57 -13.92 1.59 1.40
N SER A 58 -14.55 2.50 0.66
CA SER A 58 -16.02 2.57 0.57
C SER A 58 -16.51 1.40 -0.28
N TYR A 59 -17.47 0.62 0.23
CA TYR A 59 -17.97 -0.58 -0.45
C TYR A 59 -19.45 -0.48 -0.83
N SER A 60 -19.82 -1.14 -1.93
CA SER A 60 -21.21 -1.37 -2.33
C SER A 60 -21.33 -2.79 -2.87
N ILE A 61 -22.37 -3.52 -2.47
CA ILE A 61 -22.62 -4.88 -2.94
C ILE A 61 -23.71 -4.83 -4.00
N VAL A 62 -23.40 -5.27 -5.22
CA VAL A 62 -24.35 -5.39 -6.34
C VAL A 62 -24.47 -6.86 -6.72
N ILE A 63 -25.68 -7.40 -6.66
CA ILE A 63 -25.99 -8.76 -7.10
C ILE A 63 -26.88 -8.64 -8.34
N ASN A 64 -26.34 -9.02 -9.50
CA ASN A 64 -27.10 -9.07 -10.75
C ASN A 64 -27.68 -10.47 -10.94
N GLU A 65 -28.99 -10.62 -10.79
CA GLU A 65 -29.69 -11.84 -11.21
C GLU A 65 -30.05 -11.72 -12.69
N ASP A 66 -29.41 -12.54 -13.52
CA ASP A 66 -29.78 -12.68 -14.93
C ASP A 66 -31.12 -13.42 -15.01
N LYS A 67 -32.22 -12.66 -15.02
CA LYS A 67 -33.55 -13.21 -15.27
C LYS A 67 -33.62 -13.63 -16.74
N ARG A 68 -33.15 -14.84 -17.03
CA ARG A 68 -33.48 -15.55 -18.27
C ARG A 68 -35.00 -15.57 -18.40
N ARG A 69 -35.53 -14.75 -19.31
CA ARG A 69 -36.89 -14.84 -19.84
C ARG A 69 -36.95 -15.94 -20.89
#